data_AF-A0A7Y6PIX0-F1
#
_entry.id   AF-A0A7Y6PIX0-F1
#
_cell.length_a   1.000
_cell.length_b   1.000
_cell.length_c   1.000
_cell.angle_alpha   90.00
_cell.angle_beta   90.00
_cell.angle_gamma   90.00
#
_symmetry.space_group_name_H-M   'P 1'
#
loop_
_entity.id
_entity.type
_entity.pdbx_description
1 polymer ?
#
loop_
_entity_poly.entity_id
_entity_poly.type
_entity_poly.pdbx_seq_one_letter_code
_entity_poly.pdbx_strand_id
1 'polypeptide(L)'
;AALLKALQENSRDTEFCLEPGRYDFWAKEALLQDYYLSNSDICNPRHLSVKMYGMENIVFYGNGSSFIFHGQTMPFTIEKCRGIIVKGISIDWEIP
;
A
#
# COMPACT_ATOMS: atom_id res chain seq x y z
N ALA A 1 7.84 8.05 -0.22
CA ALA A 1 8.34 8.26 -1.61
C ALA A 1 9.21 7.09 -2.14
N ALA A 2 10.33 6.74 -1.49
CA ALA A 2 11.25 5.71 -2.00
C ALA A 2 10.63 4.31 -2.17
N LEU A 3 9.83 3.86 -1.19
CA LEU A 3 9.13 2.57 -1.25
C LEU A 3 8.20 2.44 -2.47
N LEU A 4 7.37 3.46 -2.71
CA LEU A 4 6.42 3.47 -3.81
C LEU A 4 7.11 3.47 -5.17
N LYS A 5 8.22 4.20 -5.28
CA LYS A 5 9.05 4.19 -6.49
C LYS A 5 9.65 2.80 -6.75
N ALA A 6 10.21 2.16 -5.72
CA ALA A 6 10.78 0.82 -5.84
C ALA A 6 9.74 -0.23 -6.30
N LEU A 7 8.51 -0.15 -5.78
CA LEU A 7 7.39 -1.00 -6.23
C LEU A 7 7.05 -0.78 -7.70
N GLN A 8 7.08 0.45 -8.20
CA GLN A 8 6.77 0.74 -9.61
C GLN A 8 7.87 0.26 -10.58
N GLU A 9 9.13 0.33 -10.17
CA GLU A 9 10.27 -0.05 -11.01
C GLU A 9 10.47 -1.57 -11.11
N ASN A 10 9.97 -2.34 -10.14
CA ASN A 10 10.16 -3.79 -10.07
C ASN A 10 8.81 -4.52 -9.98
N SER A 11 8.19 -4.75 -11.13
CA SER A 11 6.82 -5.25 -11.24
C SER A 11 6.68 -6.77 -11.26
N ARG A 12 7.77 -7.53 -11.35
CA ARG A 12 7.72 -9.00 -11.42
C ARG A 12 8.83 -9.69 -10.65
N ASP A 13 8.54 -10.88 -10.12
CA ASP A 13 9.51 -11.84 -9.58
C ASP A 13 10.52 -11.21 -8.61
N THR A 14 10.01 -10.35 -7.71
CA THR A 14 10.83 -9.50 -6.83
C THR A 14 10.41 -9.66 -5.37
N GLU A 15 11.40 -9.74 -4.49
CA GLU A 15 11.21 -9.66 -3.05
C GLU A 15 11.63 -8.27 -2.54
N PHE A 16 10.74 -7.60 -1.82
CA PHE A 16 11.02 -6.35 -1.13
C PHE A 16 11.13 -6.62 0.36
N CYS A 17 12.27 -6.26 0.94
CA CYS A 17 12.52 -6.36 2.38
C CYS A 17 12.65 -4.96 2.97
N LEU A 18 11.75 -4.60 3.88
CA LEU A 18 11.86 -3.37 4.64
C LEU A 18 12.78 -3.54 5.85
N GLU A 19 13.50 -2.48 6.18
CA GLU A 19 14.11 -2.37 7.50
C GLU A 19 12.99 -2.30 8.56
N PRO A 20 13.12 -3.00 9.70
CA PRO A 20 12.13 -2.92 10.76
C PRO A 20 11.96 -1.47 11.25
N GLY A 21 10.73 -0.98 11.30
CA GLY A 21 10.48 0.36 11.83
C GLY A 21 9.04 0.83 11.72
N ARG A 22 8.85 2.11 12.03
CA ARG A 22 7.58 2.82 11.83
C ARG A 22 7.63 3.56 10.50
N TYR A 23 6.59 3.38 9.70
CA TYR A 23 6.40 4.04 8.41
C TYR A 23 5.06 4.77 8.43
N ASP A 24 5.13 6.09 8.31
CA ASP A 24 3.97 6.96 8.32
C ASP A 24 3.54 7.32 6.90
N PHE A 25 2.24 7.25 6.63
CA PHE A 25 1.63 7.53 5.33
C PHE A 25 0.57 8.61 5.48
N TRP A 26 0.77 9.78 4.85
CA TRP A 26 -0.20 10.87 4.88
C TRP A 26 -1.10 10.86 3.64
N ALA A 27 -2.42 10.98 3.85
CA ALA A 27 -3.39 11.02 2.76
C ALA A 27 -3.07 12.09 1.69
N LYS A 28 -2.54 13.26 2.10
CA LYS A 28 -2.12 14.34 1.20
C LYS A 28 -1.01 13.96 0.20
N GLU A 29 -0.26 12.90 0.49
CA GLU A 29 0.86 12.39 -0.33
C GLU A 29 0.46 11.15 -1.14
N ALA A 30 -0.74 10.65 -0.90
CA ALA A 30 -1.26 9.47 -1.57
C ALA A 30 -1.67 9.76 -3.01
N LEU A 31 -1.71 8.71 -3.83
CA LEU A 31 -2.24 8.81 -5.18
C LEU A 31 -3.76 9.02 -5.12
N LEU A 32 -4.25 10.10 -5.73
CA LEU A 32 -5.69 10.34 -5.90
C LEU A 32 -6.21 9.64 -7.15
N GLN A 33 -7.17 8.73 -7.00
CA GLN A 33 -7.80 8.04 -8.12
C GLN A 33 -9.22 7.61 -7.78
N ASP A 34 -10.12 7.62 -8.78
CA ASP A 34 -11.44 7.02 -8.63
C ASP A 34 -11.33 5.51 -8.48
N TYR A 35 -11.98 4.99 -7.44
CA TYR A 35 -11.98 3.58 -7.09
C TYR A 35 -13.34 3.16 -6.51
N TYR A 36 -13.96 2.18 -7.17
CA TYR A 36 -15.26 1.67 -6.79
C TYR A 36 -15.08 0.37 -6.01
N LEU A 37 -15.48 0.38 -4.74
CA LEU A 37 -15.33 -0.76 -3.83
C LEU A 37 -16.71 -1.36 -3.60
N SER A 38 -16.88 -2.64 -3.95
CA SER A 38 -18.14 -3.34 -3.65
C SER A 38 -18.36 -3.39 -2.14
N ASN A 39 -19.62 -3.28 -1.72
CA ASN A 39 -20.02 -3.39 -0.31
C ASN A 39 -19.39 -2.32 0.61
N SER A 40 -18.96 -1.20 0.04
CA SER A 40 -18.35 -0.07 0.77
C SER A 40 -19.06 1.25 0.40
N ASP A 41 -18.53 2.39 0.86
CA ASP A 41 -19.05 3.71 0.52
C ASP A 41 -18.83 4.10 -0.96
N ILE A 42 -19.43 5.23 -1.36
CA ILE A 42 -19.31 5.81 -2.71
C ILE A 42 -18.24 6.93 -2.80
N CYS A 43 -17.38 7.08 -1.80
CA CYS A 43 -16.40 8.18 -1.74
C CYS A 43 -15.40 8.09 -2.89
N ASN A 44 -15.28 9.17 -3.66
CA ASN A 44 -14.29 9.35 -4.72
C ASN A 44 -13.96 10.86 -4.87
N PRO A 45 -12.73 11.23 -5.27
CA PRO A 45 -11.58 10.35 -5.50
C PRO A 45 -11.02 9.79 -4.18
N ARG A 46 -10.35 8.63 -4.23
CA ARG A 46 -9.74 8.00 -3.06
C ARG A 46 -8.24 8.27 -2.99
N HIS A 47 -7.74 8.45 -1.77
CA HIS A 47 -6.31 8.53 -1.47
C HIS A 47 -5.72 7.12 -1.33
N LEU A 48 -4.92 6.67 -2.28
CA LEU A 48 -4.30 5.34 -2.31
C LEU A 48 -2.86 5.43 -1.81
N SER A 49 -2.60 5.00 -0.57
CA SER A 49 -1.27 5.13 0.05
C SER A 49 -0.24 4.19 -0.58
N VAL A 50 -0.58 2.90 -0.72
CA VAL A 50 0.26 1.90 -1.41
C VAL A 50 -0.55 1.24 -2.51
N LYS A 51 -0.27 1.60 -3.76
CA LYS A 51 -0.90 0.97 -4.94
C LYS A 51 0.06 0.00 -5.62
N MET A 52 -0.35 -1.26 -5.72
CA MET A 52 0.25 -2.30 -6.55
C MET A 52 -0.66 -2.52 -7.77
N TYR A 53 -0.15 -2.28 -8.97
CA TYR A 53 -0.91 -2.39 -10.21
C TYR A 53 -0.17 -3.24 -11.23
N GLY A 54 -0.80 -4.31 -11.73
CA GLY A 54 -0.22 -5.13 -12.80
C GLY A 54 1.02 -5.94 -12.40
N MET A 55 1.25 -6.14 -11.09
CA MET A 55 2.45 -6.82 -10.59
C MET A 55 2.27 -8.34 -10.49
N GLU A 56 3.36 -9.09 -10.62
CA GLU A 56 3.34 -10.55 -10.60
C GLU A 56 4.44 -11.15 -9.71
N ASN A 57 4.11 -12.15 -8.89
CA ASN A 57 5.07 -12.88 -8.05
C ASN A 57 5.91 -11.95 -7.16
N ILE A 58 5.23 -11.14 -6.36
CA ILE A 58 5.88 -10.19 -5.46
C ILE A 58 5.75 -10.67 -4.02
N VAL A 59 6.85 -10.63 -3.28
CA VAL A 59 6.84 -10.83 -1.83
C VAL A 59 7.32 -9.57 -1.13
N PHE A 60 6.45 -9.00 -0.29
CA PHE A 60 6.74 -7.83 0.52
C PHE A 60 6.88 -8.24 1.98
N TYR A 61 8.11 -8.19 2.48
CA TYR A 61 8.48 -8.47 3.86
C TYR A 61 8.59 -7.15 4.65
N GLY A 62 7.62 -6.90 5.52
CA GLY A 62 7.65 -5.76 6.42
C GLY A 62 8.59 -5.92 7.61
N ASN A 63 9.07 -7.14 7.90
CA ASN A 63 10.00 -7.43 8.99
C ASN A 63 9.59 -6.87 10.37
N GLY A 64 8.29 -6.92 10.68
CA GLY A 64 7.74 -6.44 11.95
C GLY A 64 7.44 -4.94 11.96
N SER A 65 7.46 -4.28 10.80
CA SER A 65 7.22 -2.84 10.69
C SER A 65 5.77 -2.45 10.94
N SER A 66 5.58 -1.25 11.47
CA SER A 66 4.27 -0.65 11.71
C SER A 66 3.97 0.44 10.70
N PHE A 67 2.85 0.30 9.99
CA PHE A 67 2.38 1.26 9.00
C PHE A 67 1.26 2.08 9.63
N ILE A 68 1.52 3.37 9.85
CA ILE A 68 0.59 4.29 10.49
C ILE A 68 0.04 5.24 9.43
N PHE A 69 -1.28 5.28 9.30
CA PHE A 69 -1.96 6.08 8.29
C PHE A 69 -2.57 7.35 8.91
N HIS A 70 -2.30 8.49 8.27
CA HIS A 70 -2.75 9.81 8.71
C HIS A 70 -3.83 10.34 7.76
N GLY A 71 -5.05 10.48 8.29
CA GLY A 71 -6.25 10.89 7.56
C GLY A 71 -6.94 9.76 6.81
N GLN A 72 -7.95 10.10 6.02
CA GLN A 72 -8.75 9.12 5.28
C GLN A 72 -8.01 8.65 4.03
N THR A 73 -7.44 7.45 4.09
CA THR A 73 -6.71 6.82 2.98
C THR A 73 -6.95 5.32 2.95
N MET A 74 -6.80 4.73 1.75
CA MET A 74 -6.70 3.29 1.56
C MET A 74 -5.25 2.84 1.79
N PRO A 75 -4.99 1.96 2.77
CA PRO A 75 -3.64 1.47 3.05
C PRO A 75 -3.00 0.79 1.85
N PHE A 76 -3.70 -0.22 1.30
CA PHE A 76 -3.24 -1.02 0.17
C PHE A 76 -4.32 -1.09 -0.90
N THR A 77 -3.89 -0.93 -2.15
CA THR A 77 -4.70 -1.17 -3.34
C THR A 77 -3.96 -2.15 -4.23
N ILE A 78 -4.45 -3.38 -4.30
CA ILE A 78 -3.87 -4.45 -5.12
C ILE A 78 -4.79 -4.69 -6.30
N GLU A 79 -4.35 -4.29 -7.49
CA GLU A 79 -5.17 -4.25 -8.70
C GLU A 79 -4.47 -4.96 -9.86
N LYS A 80 -5.19 -5.85 -10.56
CA LYS A 80 -4.66 -6.61 -11.70
C LYS A 80 -3.32 -7.31 -11.41
N CYS A 81 -3.10 -7.72 -10.16
CA CYS A 81 -1.90 -8.40 -9.73
C CYS A 81 -2.11 -9.91 -9.63
N ARG A 82 -1.02 -10.69 -9.67
CA ARG A 82 -1.03 -12.15 -9.48
C ARG A 82 0.12 -12.58 -8.57
N GLY A 83 -0.14 -13.45 -7.59
CA GLY A 83 0.92 -13.98 -6.73
C GLY A 83 1.57 -12.92 -5.84
N ILE A 84 0.77 -12.12 -5.13
CA ILE A 84 1.27 -11.09 -4.20
C ILE A 84 1.19 -11.61 -2.78
N ILE A 85 2.30 -11.52 -2.04
CA ILE A 85 2.37 -11.80 -0.61
C ILE A 85 2.82 -10.53 0.11
N VAL A 86 2.02 -10.04 1.04
CA VAL A 86 2.40 -8.97 1.97
C VAL A 86 2.36 -9.55 3.38
N LYS A 87 3.49 -9.55 4.08
CA LYS A 87 3.59 -10.14 5.43
C LYS A 87 4.57 -9.42 6.33
N GLY A 88 4.39 -9.59 7.64
CA GLY A 88 5.24 -8.96 8.65
C GLY A 88 5.03 -7.45 8.75
N ILE A 89 3.80 -6.97 8.52
CA ILE A 89 3.39 -5.58 8.78
C ILE A 89 2.24 -5.54 9.78
N SER A 90 2.16 -4.48 10.56
CA SER A 90 0.92 -4.05 11.23
C SER A 90 0.37 -2.80 10.56
N ILE A 91 -0.95 -2.64 10.53
CA ILE A 91 -1.64 -1.48 9.96
C ILE A 91 -2.46 -0.84 11.08
N ASP A 92 -2.32 0.47 11.25
CA ASP A 92 -3.12 1.26 12.18
C ASP A 92 -3.32 2.70 11.67
N TRP A 93 -4.24 3.43 12.28
CA TRP A 93 -4.47 4.84 12.00
C TRP A 93 -4.03 5.69 13.18
N GLU A 94 -3.49 6.89 12.91
CA GLU A 94 -3.17 7.85 13.97
C GLU A 94 -4.43 8.25 14.77
N ILE A 95 -5.56 8.35 14.06
CA ILE A 95 -6.88 8.67 14.62
C ILE A 95 -7.84 7.54 14.22
N PRO A 96 -8.37 6.76 15.19
CA PRO A 96 -9.33 5.68 14.94
C PRO A 96 -10.64 6.13 14.31
#